data_AF-A0A5C0SJN8-F1
#
_entry.id   AF-A0A5C0SJN8-F1
#
_cell.length_a   1.000
_cell.length_b   1.000
_cell.length_c   1.000
_cell.angle_alpha   90.00
_cell.angle_beta   90.00
_cell.angle_gamma   90.00
#
_symmetry.space_group_name_H-M   'P 1'
#
loop_
_entity.id
_entity.type
_entity.pdbx_description
1 polymer ?
#
loop_
_entity_poly.entity_id
_entity_poly.type
_entity_poly.pdbx_seq_one_letter_code
_entity_poly.pdbx_strand_id
1 'polypeptide(L)'
;MIFDTFQDFMERWDGSPEGWIAYISNYPELFEKIKEDYARYGASWRDYLRLLDKRKPEEFPKAYERLGGTLPKIAADVERLFGITQNDYNIVIYVGLENGAGWVTEFKGKPSILFGLEAVAELGWYDGIGGLIAHEFGHLVHWLMRNENLEKLEEEALMGLYTEGFAQRVEDILTGRPWHLEYDGWFEWCARNERCLKEEFARRVRKNEPLNPFFGSWYELFGMKFTGYYLGYRFIRWLEEMLSFEEIAKLEKERVRGMILEFLEG
;
A
#
# COMPACT_ATOMS: atom_id res chain seq x y z
N MET A 1 -9.80 13.93 8.00
CA MET A 1 -10.90 13.45 8.88
C MET A 1 -10.77 11.94 9.04
N ILE A 2 -11.15 11.36 10.18
CA ILE A 2 -11.17 9.90 10.36
C ILE A 2 -12.62 9.40 10.18
N PHE A 3 -12.81 8.48 9.23
CA PHE A 3 -14.05 7.76 8.98
C PHE A 3 -13.88 6.34 9.50
N ASP A 4 -14.36 6.11 10.71
CA ASP A 4 -14.28 4.80 11.36
C ASP A 4 -15.63 4.09 11.24
N THR A 5 -15.66 2.99 10.49
CA THR A 5 -16.88 2.23 10.24
C THR A 5 -16.94 0.93 11.04
N PHE A 6 -15.94 0.66 11.90
CA PHE A 6 -15.78 -0.64 12.52
C PHE A 6 -16.93 -1.00 13.48
N GLN A 7 -17.42 -0.03 14.24
CA GLN A 7 -18.56 -0.24 15.14
C GLN A 7 -19.84 -0.63 14.37
N ASP A 8 -20.13 0.06 13.26
CA ASP A 8 -21.29 -0.25 12.41
C ASP A 8 -21.14 -1.61 11.72
N PHE A 9 -19.91 -2.01 11.37
CA PHE A 9 -19.64 -3.37 10.92
C PHE A 9 -20.00 -4.40 12.00
N MET A 10 -19.51 -4.23 13.23
CA MET A 10 -19.76 -5.18 14.33
C MET A 10 -21.24 -5.29 14.70
N GLU A 11 -22.02 -4.22 14.55
CA GLU A 11 -23.47 -4.23 14.82
C GLU A 11 -24.29 -4.99 13.76
N ARG A 12 -23.77 -5.10 12.53
CA ARG A 12 -24.47 -5.69 11.38
C ARG A 12 -23.95 -7.04 10.95
N TRP A 13 -22.70 -7.34 11.31
CA TRP A 13 -22.06 -8.57 10.93
C TRP A 13 -22.70 -9.78 11.63
N ASP A 14 -23.35 -10.63 10.84
CA ASP A 14 -24.03 -11.85 11.30
C ASP A 14 -23.36 -13.13 10.77
N GLY A 15 -22.20 -13.00 10.11
CA GLY A 15 -21.52 -14.12 9.45
C GLY A 15 -21.89 -14.30 7.98
N SER A 16 -22.79 -13.49 7.41
CA SER A 16 -23.30 -13.67 6.05
C SER A 16 -22.85 -12.57 5.07
N PRO A 17 -22.81 -12.86 3.75
CA PRO A 17 -22.70 -11.85 2.72
C PRO A 17 -23.75 -10.73 2.83
N GLU A 18 -24.98 -11.06 3.23
CA GLU A 18 -26.07 -10.12 3.41
C GLU A 18 -25.79 -9.12 4.55
N GLY A 19 -25.23 -9.60 5.67
CA GLY A 19 -24.81 -8.75 6.78
C GLY A 19 -23.71 -7.77 6.37
N TRP A 20 -22.70 -8.24 5.62
CA TRP A 20 -21.66 -7.36 5.07
C TRP A 20 -22.21 -6.35 4.07
N ILE A 21 -23.12 -6.77 3.16
CA ILE A 21 -23.77 -5.87 2.21
C ILE A 21 -24.59 -4.79 2.94
N ALA A 22 -25.33 -5.17 3.99
CA ALA A 22 -26.11 -4.23 4.80
C ALA A 22 -25.22 -3.19 5.47
N TYR A 23 -24.04 -3.60 5.97
CA TYR A 23 -23.02 -2.70 6.50
C TYR A 23 -22.46 -1.76 5.43
N ILE A 24 -21.88 -2.28 4.35
CA ILE A 24 -21.15 -1.44 3.38
C ILE A 24 -22.08 -0.50 2.62
N SER A 25 -23.36 -0.84 2.51
CA SER A 25 -24.38 0.02 1.87
C SER A 25 -24.61 1.34 2.59
N ASN A 26 -24.25 1.46 3.88
CA ASN A 26 -24.27 2.74 4.61
C ASN A 26 -23.16 3.69 4.14
N TYR A 27 -22.16 3.18 3.45
CA TYR A 27 -20.98 3.92 2.99
C TYR A 27 -20.85 3.82 1.46
N PRO A 28 -21.78 4.41 0.68
CA PRO A 28 -21.88 4.17 -0.76
C PRO A 28 -20.59 4.49 -1.51
N GLU A 29 -19.90 5.57 -1.15
CA GLU A 29 -18.64 5.94 -1.79
C GLU A 29 -17.51 4.94 -1.49
N LEU A 30 -17.41 4.44 -0.25
CA LEU A 30 -16.45 3.39 0.11
C LEU A 30 -16.81 2.08 -0.59
N PHE A 31 -18.11 1.79 -0.73
CA PHE A 31 -18.56 0.62 -1.46
C PHE A 31 -18.16 0.70 -2.94
N GLU A 32 -18.33 1.85 -3.59
CA GLU A 32 -17.87 2.03 -4.97
C GLU A 32 -16.36 1.84 -5.08
N LYS A 33 -15.56 2.32 -4.13
CA LYS A 33 -14.10 2.08 -4.11
C LYS A 33 -13.75 0.59 -4.10
N ILE A 34 -14.42 -0.20 -3.28
CA ILE A 34 -14.24 -1.67 -3.23
C ILE A 34 -14.63 -2.32 -4.56
N LYS A 35 -15.70 -1.85 -5.21
CA LYS A 35 -16.16 -2.40 -6.50
C LYS A 35 -15.19 -2.06 -7.62
N GLU A 36 -14.73 -0.82 -7.68
CA GLU A 36 -13.80 -0.31 -8.68
C GLU A 36 -12.48 -1.05 -8.63
N ASP A 37 -11.95 -1.32 -7.43
CA ASP A 37 -10.73 -2.10 -7.24
C ASP A 37 -10.79 -3.46 -7.93
N TYR A 38 -11.84 -4.26 -7.69
CA TYR A 38 -12.00 -5.53 -8.41
C TYR A 38 -12.24 -5.38 -9.91
N ALA A 39 -13.00 -4.35 -10.30
CA ALA A 39 -13.31 -4.10 -11.70
C ALA A 39 -12.03 -3.79 -12.52
N ARG A 40 -11.02 -3.13 -11.92
CA ARG A 40 -9.71 -2.88 -12.55
C ARG A 40 -8.98 -4.17 -12.96
N TYR A 41 -9.21 -5.25 -12.22
CA TYR A 41 -8.65 -6.57 -12.52
C TYR A 41 -9.61 -7.47 -13.33
N GLY A 42 -10.71 -6.91 -13.87
CA GLY A 42 -11.71 -7.65 -14.63
C GLY A 42 -12.52 -8.64 -13.78
N ALA A 43 -12.57 -8.43 -12.47
CA ALA A 43 -13.26 -9.31 -11.53
C ALA A 43 -14.51 -8.63 -10.93
N SER A 44 -15.47 -9.45 -10.49
CA SER A 44 -16.65 -8.97 -9.77
C SER A 44 -16.42 -9.10 -8.27
N TRP A 45 -16.64 -8.03 -7.51
CA TRP A 45 -16.58 -8.05 -6.03
C TRP A 45 -17.47 -9.15 -5.42
N ARG A 46 -18.57 -9.53 -6.10
CA ARG A 46 -19.46 -10.61 -5.64
C ARG A 46 -18.75 -11.96 -5.54
N ASP A 47 -17.75 -12.20 -6.38
CA ASP A 47 -16.98 -13.45 -6.37
C ASP A 47 -16.13 -13.58 -5.10
N TYR A 48 -15.87 -12.45 -4.42
CA TYR A 48 -15.07 -12.34 -3.21
C TYR A 48 -15.90 -12.36 -1.93
N LEU A 49 -17.24 -12.39 -2.02
CA LEU A 49 -18.09 -12.57 -0.83
C LEU A 49 -17.84 -13.90 -0.13
N ARG A 50 -17.42 -14.94 -0.86
CA ARG A 50 -17.00 -16.23 -0.28
C ARG A 50 -15.79 -16.14 0.65
N LEU A 51 -15.01 -15.05 0.58
CA LEU A 51 -13.90 -14.84 1.50
C LEU A 51 -14.40 -14.55 2.91
N LEU A 52 -15.63 -14.05 3.05
CA LEU A 52 -16.26 -13.81 4.33
C LEU A 52 -16.38 -15.11 5.16
N ASP A 53 -16.61 -16.25 4.51
CA ASP A 53 -16.71 -17.56 5.18
C ASP A 53 -15.40 -18.03 5.83
N LYS A 54 -14.25 -17.51 5.36
CA LYS A 54 -12.92 -17.86 5.85
C LYS A 54 -12.44 -16.96 6.98
N ARG A 55 -13.17 -15.87 7.23
CA ARG A 55 -12.76 -14.85 8.18
C ARG A 55 -12.89 -15.34 9.60
N LYS A 56 -12.05 -14.76 10.44
CA LYS A 56 -12.10 -14.87 11.90
C LYS A 56 -12.47 -13.49 12.44
N PRO A 57 -13.76 -13.14 12.53
CA PRO A 57 -14.19 -11.82 13.00
C PRO A 57 -13.61 -11.45 14.37
N GLU A 58 -13.30 -12.45 15.20
CA GLU A 58 -12.59 -12.30 16.48
C GLU A 58 -11.19 -11.67 16.36
N GLU A 59 -10.56 -11.72 15.19
CA GLU A 59 -9.25 -11.09 14.93
C GLU A 59 -9.37 -9.61 14.55
N PHE A 60 -10.55 -9.13 14.11
CA PHE A 60 -10.72 -7.73 13.68
C PHE A 60 -10.61 -6.73 14.82
N PRO A 61 -11.17 -6.97 16.02
CA PRO A 61 -10.93 -6.10 17.17
C PRO A 61 -9.43 -5.93 17.48
N LYS A 62 -8.64 -7.00 17.33
CA LYS A 62 -7.20 -6.95 17.54
C LYS A 62 -6.51 -6.07 16.48
N ALA A 63 -6.86 -6.21 15.20
CA ALA A 63 -6.35 -5.33 14.14
C ALA A 63 -6.73 -3.86 14.40
N TYR A 64 -7.99 -3.63 14.77
CA TYR A 64 -8.54 -2.30 15.07
C TYR A 64 -7.84 -1.60 16.24
N GLU A 65 -7.67 -2.30 17.37
CA GLU A 65 -6.98 -1.76 18.55
C GLU A 65 -5.52 -1.43 18.24
N ARG A 66 -4.84 -2.29 17.48
CA ARG A 66 -3.43 -2.09 17.09
C ARG A 66 -3.28 -0.89 16.15
N LEU A 67 -4.18 -0.77 15.17
CA LEU A 67 -4.24 0.38 14.27
C LEU A 67 -4.49 1.66 15.07
N GLY A 68 -5.53 1.69 15.90
CA GLY A 68 -5.92 2.87 16.69
C GLY A 68 -4.85 3.31 17.69
N GLY A 69 -4.10 2.37 18.29
CA GLY A 69 -3.00 2.68 19.21
C GLY A 69 -1.71 3.17 18.55
N THR A 70 -1.52 2.88 17.26
CA THR A 70 -0.27 3.17 16.53
C THR A 70 -0.41 4.36 15.59
N LEU A 71 -1.57 4.48 14.93
CA LEU A 71 -1.86 5.49 13.93
C LEU A 71 -1.59 6.93 14.40
N PRO A 72 -2.03 7.38 15.60
CA PRO A 72 -1.78 8.75 16.04
C PRO A 72 -0.30 9.10 16.18
N LYS A 73 0.54 8.11 16.53
CA LYS A 73 1.99 8.31 16.69
C LYS A 73 2.65 8.54 15.34
N ILE A 74 2.36 7.67 14.37
CA ILE A 74 2.90 7.81 13.01
C ILE A 74 2.38 9.08 12.34
N ALA A 75 1.09 9.41 12.49
CA ALA A 75 0.53 10.65 11.97
C ALA A 75 1.22 11.90 12.55
N ALA A 76 1.55 11.89 13.85
CA ALA A 76 2.29 12.98 14.47
C ALA A 76 3.74 13.09 13.95
N ASP A 77 4.40 11.97 13.70
CA ASP A 77 5.73 11.97 13.07
C ASP A 77 5.69 12.45 11.61
N VAL A 78 4.63 12.11 10.87
CA VAL A 78 4.41 12.62 9.50
C VAL A 78 4.20 14.13 9.51
N GLU A 79 3.38 14.65 10.42
CA GLU A 79 3.21 16.10 10.59
C GLU A 79 4.53 16.79 10.91
N ARG A 80 5.32 16.22 11.85
CA ARG A 80 6.61 16.76 12.27
C ARG A 80 7.65 16.75 11.17
N LEU A 81 7.73 15.70 10.36
CA LEU A 81 8.80 15.50 9.38
C LEU A 81 8.45 16.04 7.98
N PHE A 82 7.17 16.00 7.60
CA PHE A 82 6.71 16.37 6.26
C PHE A 82 5.74 17.56 6.24
N GLY A 83 5.31 18.07 7.41
CA GLY A 83 4.41 19.21 7.50
C GLY A 83 2.97 18.92 7.05
N ILE A 84 2.61 17.64 6.94
CA ILE A 84 1.28 17.20 6.50
C ILE A 84 0.38 17.02 7.72
N THR A 85 -0.73 17.76 7.75
CA THR A 85 -1.67 17.77 8.87
C THR A 85 -2.91 16.96 8.56
N GLN A 86 -3.69 16.60 9.57
CA GLN A 86 -4.95 15.86 9.41
C GLN A 86 -6.00 16.59 8.53
N ASN A 87 -5.82 17.89 8.26
CA ASN A 87 -6.68 18.65 7.36
C ASN A 87 -6.44 18.35 5.87
N ASP A 88 -5.26 17.83 5.53
CA ASP A 88 -4.83 17.60 4.15
C ASP A 88 -5.39 16.29 3.58
N TYR A 89 -5.83 15.38 4.45
CA TYR A 89 -6.23 14.02 4.06
C TYR A 89 -7.37 13.45 4.92
N ASN A 90 -7.91 12.31 4.47
CA ASN A 90 -8.75 11.46 5.30
C ASN A 90 -8.11 10.12 5.63
N ILE A 91 -8.59 9.52 6.71
CA ILE A 91 -8.33 8.13 7.06
C ILE A 91 -9.68 7.43 7.07
N VAL A 92 -9.75 6.25 6.48
CA VAL A 92 -10.93 5.39 6.51
C VAL A 92 -10.53 4.05 7.11
N ILE A 93 -11.21 3.62 8.16
CA ILE A 93 -11.00 2.32 8.80
C ILE A 93 -12.24 1.49 8.50
N TYR A 94 -12.07 0.36 7.82
CA TYR A 94 -13.20 -0.42 7.31
C TYR A 94 -12.92 -1.92 7.27
N VAL A 95 -13.99 -2.70 7.09
CA VAL A 95 -13.92 -4.13 6.77
C VAL A 95 -14.37 -4.34 5.32
N GLY A 96 -13.41 -4.56 4.42
CA GLY A 96 -13.60 -4.76 2.99
C GLY A 96 -13.69 -6.22 2.57
N LEU A 97 -13.29 -6.51 1.33
CA LEU A 97 -13.27 -7.87 0.76
C LEU A 97 -11.85 -8.41 0.52
N GLU A 98 -10.83 -7.93 1.24
CA GLU A 98 -9.40 -8.14 0.95
C GLU A 98 -8.90 -7.31 -0.25
N ASN A 99 -9.43 -6.10 -0.40
CA ASN A 99 -8.92 -5.13 -1.39
C ASN A 99 -7.48 -4.70 -1.07
N GLY A 100 -7.14 -4.61 0.23
CA GLY A 100 -5.81 -4.27 0.71
C GLY A 100 -5.81 -4.02 2.21
N ALA A 101 -4.66 -4.25 2.87
CA ALA A 101 -4.48 -3.91 4.29
C ALA A 101 -4.34 -2.40 4.50
N GLY A 102 -3.79 -1.72 3.51
CA GLY A 102 -3.68 -0.28 3.37
C GLY A 102 -3.69 0.07 1.87
N TRP A 103 -4.23 1.23 1.52
CA TRP A 103 -4.12 1.81 0.19
C TRP A 103 -4.50 3.29 0.21
N VAL A 104 -4.02 4.06 -0.79
CA VAL A 104 -4.32 5.49 -0.93
C VAL A 104 -5.15 5.75 -2.18
N THR A 105 -6.25 6.50 -2.02
CA THR A 105 -7.10 6.95 -3.12
C THR A 105 -7.79 8.27 -2.76
N GLU A 106 -8.50 8.87 -3.72
CA GLU A 106 -9.38 10.00 -3.42
C GLU A 106 -10.66 9.50 -2.74
N PHE A 107 -10.99 10.06 -1.57
CA PHE A 107 -12.25 9.82 -0.86
C PHE A 107 -12.75 11.12 -0.23
N LYS A 108 -14.04 11.42 -0.39
CA LYS A 108 -14.68 12.68 0.01
C LYS A 108 -13.95 13.91 -0.54
N GLY A 109 -13.46 13.81 -1.78
CA GLY A 109 -12.75 14.88 -2.48
C GLY A 109 -11.37 15.24 -1.92
N LYS A 110 -10.75 14.34 -1.14
CA LYS A 110 -9.38 14.51 -0.63
C LYS A 110 -8.56 13.23 -0.78
N PRO A 111 -7.22 13.34 -0.88
CA PRO A 111 -6.33 12.20 -0.71
C PRO A 111 -6.65 11.50 0.62
N SER A 112 -6.77 10.18 0.59
CA SER A 112 -7.26 9.42 1.73
C SER A 112 -6.58 8.07 1.84
N ILE A 113 -6.23 7.69 3.06
CA ILE A 113 -5.69 6.36 3.38
C ILE A 113 -6.84 5.46 3.84
N LEU A 114 -6.99 4.30 3.22
CA LEU A 114 -8.00 3.30 3.54
C LEU A 114 -7.32 2.08 4.18
N PHE A 115 -7.68 1.76 5.42
CA PHE A 115 -7.17 0.59 6.14
C PHE A 115 -8.24 -0.50 6.22
N GLY A 116 -8.00 -1.61 5.51
CA GLY A 116 -8.86 -2.80 5.51
C GLY A 116 -8.48 -3.74 6.65
N LEU A 117 -9.28 -3.74 7.72
CA LEU A 117 -9.02 -4.54 8.92
C LEU A 117 -8.99 -6.05 8.65
N GLU A 118 -9.76 -6.52 7.67
CA GLU A 118 -9.78 -7.92 7.25
C GLU A 118 -8.44 -8.36 6.67
N ALA A 119 -7.80 -7.50 5.89
CA ALA A 119 -6.55 -7.84 5.21
C ALA A 119 -5.38 -7.75 6.19
N VAL A 120 -5.41 -6.78 7.12
CA VAL A 120 -4.46 -6.75 8.25
C VAL A 120 -4.53 -8.03 9.07
N ALA A 121 -5.74 -8.51 9.38
CA ALA A 121 -5.93 -9.74 10.15
C ALA A 121 -5.48 -10.99 9.38
N GLU A 122 -5.82 -11.11 8.10
CA GLU A 122 -5.44 -12.27 7.26
C GLU A 122 -3.93 -12.37 7.07
N LEU A 123 -3.24 -11.24 6.88
CA LEU A 123 -1.79 -11.19 6.72
C LEU A 123 -1.03 -11.31 8.06
N GLY A 124 -1.74 -11.23 9.20
CA GLY A 124 -1.14 -11.31 10.52
C GLY A 124 -0.23 -10.12 10.86
N TRP A 125 -0.41 -8.97 10.19
CA TRP A 125 0.46 -7.78 10.31
C TRP A 125 0.23 -6.97 11.60
N TYR A 126 -0.01 -7.64 12.71
CA TYR A 126 -0.23 -7.01 14.01
C TYR A 126 1.03 -6.31 14.54
N ASP A 127 2.17 -6.97 14.42
CA ASP A 127 3.46 -6.44 14.87
C ASP A 127 4.07 -5.48 13.83
N GLY A 128 3.75 -5.69 12.54
CA GLY A 128 4.13 -4.82 11.42
C GLY A 128 3.23 -3.61 11.20
N ILE A 129 2.19 -3.40 12.03
CA ILE A 129 1.15 -2.39 11.78
C ILE A 129 1.72 -0.97 11.68
N GLY A 130 2.78 -0.66 12.46
CA GLY A 130 3.44 0.64 12.41
C GLY A 130 4.12 0.90 11.07
N GLY A 131 4.78 -0.12 10.52
CA GLY A 131 5.38 -0.06 9.19
C GLY A 131 4.32 0.07 8.09
N LEU A 132 3.21 -0.68 8.18
CA LEU A 132 2.10 -0.56 7.22
C LEU A 132 1.52 0.86 7.21
N ILE A 133 1.21 1.40 8.40
CA ILE A 133 0.70 2.78 8.50
C ILE A 133 1.70 3.76 7.89
N ALA A 134 2.99 3.63 8.22
CA ALA A 134 4.03 4.49 7.70
C ALA A 134 4.21 4.39 6.17
N HIS A 135 4.06 3.17 5.63
CA HIS A 135 4.07 2.90 4.19
C HIS A 135 2.93 3.63 3.47
N GLU A 136 1.69 3.49 3.96
CA GLU A 136 0.54 4.18 3.38
C GLU A 136 0.65 5.71 3.50
N PHE A 137 1.21 6.19 4.60
CA PHE A 137 1.56 7.61 4.71
C PHE A 137 2.61 8.02 3.68
N GLY A 138 3.51 7.12 3.27
CA GLY A 138 4.47 7.34 2.20
C GLY A 138 3.80 7.62 0.86
N HIS A 139 2.79 6.83 0.49
CA HIS A 139 1.94 7.09 -0.68
C HIS A 139 1.21 8.43 -0.55
N LEU A 140 0.64 8.73 0.62
CA LEU A 140 -0.04 10.00 0.85
C LEU A 140 0.92 11.21 0.74
N VAL A 141 2.10 11.13 1.35
CA VAL A 141 3.15 12.17 1.28
C VAL A 141 3.53 12.41 -0.18
N HIS A 142 3.72 11.33 -0.94
CA HIS A 142 4.06 11.41 -2.35
C HIS A 142 2.97 12.11 -3.17
N TRP A 143 1.71 11.71 -2.98
CA TRP A 143 0.55 12.37 -3.60
C TRP A 143 0.55 13.87 -3.31
N LEU A 144 0.62 14.24 -2.02
CA LEU A 144 0.52 15.64 -1.60
C LEU A 144 1.68 16.50 -2.11
N MET A 145 2.90 15.97 -2.12
CA MET A 145 4.06 16.66 -2.68
C MET A 145 3.95 16.86 -4.20
N ARG A 146 3.40 15.89 -4.92
CA ARG A 146 3.16 15.98 -6.37
C ARG A 146 1.96 16.86 -6.73
N ASN A 147 0.99 16.95 -5.81
CA ASN A 147 -0.34 17.47 -6.09
C ASN A 147 -1.00 16.74 -7.29
N GLU A 148 -0.82 15.41 -7.35
CA GLU A 148 -1.29 14.53 -8.42
C GLU A 148 -1.78 13.20 -7.84
N ASN A 149 -2.86 12.64 -8.39
CA ASN A 149 -3.32 11.30 -8.03
C ASN A 149 -2.34 10.23 -8.54
N LEU A 150 -1.74 9.47 -7.62
CA LEU A 150 -0.77 8.42 -7.92
C LEU A 150 -1.35 7.27 -8.73
N GLU A 151 -2.65 6.98 -8.62
CA GLU A 151 -3.33 5.92 -9.38
C GLU A 151 -3.16 6.13 -10.90
N LYS A 152 -3.07 7.38 -11.36
CA LYS A 152 -2.82 7.72 -12.77
C LYS A 152 -1.38 7.45 -13.19
N LEU A 153 -0.43 7.60 -12.27
CA LEU A 153 0.96 7.31 -12.51
C LEU A 153 1.15 5.79 -12.67
N GLU A 154 0.50 5.03 -11.81
CA GLU A 154 0.56 3.57 -11.71
C GLU A 154 -0.23 2.81 -12.79
N GLU A 155 -1.01 3.50 -13.64
CA GLU A 155 -1.53 2.91 -14.89
C GLU A 155 -0.41 2.28 -15.74
N GLU A 156 0.82 2.79 -15.59
CA GLU A 156 2.01 2.11 -16.09
C GLU A 156 2.69 1.34 -14.95
N ALA A 157 2.66 0.00 -15.03
CA ALA A 157 3.21 -0.88 -14.00
C ALA A 157 4.69 -0.61 -13.64
N LEU A 158 5.47 -0.04 -14.56
CA LEU A 158 6.85 0.37 -14.30
C LEU A 158 6.95 1.42 -13.18
N MET A 159 5.96 2.32 -13.11
CA MET A 159 5.92 3.39 -12.12
C MET A 159 5.73 2.86 -10.70
N GLY A 160 5.22 1.63 -10.53
CA GLY A 160 5.18 0.96 -9.22
C GLY A 160 6.55 0.88 -8.55
N LEU A 161 7.64 0.77 -9.32
CA LEU A 161 8.99 0.79 -8.72
C LEU A 161 9.31 2.13 -8.04
N TYR A 162 8.75 3.21 -8.57
CA TYR A 162 8.95 4.57 -8.08
C TYR A 162 7.99 4.90 -6.93
N THR A 163 6.70 4.62 -7.08
CA THR A 163 5.69 4.91 -6.04
C THR A 163 5.86 4.02 -4.81
N GLU A 164 5.95 2.70 -4.98
CA GLU A 164 6.22 1.77 -3.87
C GLU A 164 7.60 2.02 -3.26
N GLY A 165 8.59 2.35 -4.08
CA GLY A 165 9.92 2.72 -3.59
C GLY A 165 9.89 3.96 -2.71
N PHE A 166 9.12 4.98 -3.10
CA PHE A 166 8.97 6.22 -2.34
C PHE A 166 8.25 5.96 -1.03
N ALA A 167 7.16 5.19 -1.07
CA ALA A 167 6.43 4.78 0.12
C ALA A 167 7.32 3.97 1.09
N GLN A 168 8.09 3.02 0.55
CA GLN A 168 9.04 2.23 1.34
C GLN A 168 10.14 3.10 1.97
N ARG A 169 10.59 4.14 1.27
CA ARG A 169 11.55 5.10 1.82
C ARG A 169 10.97 5.92 2.96
N VAL A 170 9.70 6.32 2.87
CA VAL A 170 9.01 7.02 3.96
C VAL A 170 8.81 6.10 5.17
N GLU A 171 8.43 4.84 4.95
CA GLU A 171 8.36 3.82 6.01
C GLU A 171 9.70 3.71 6.76
N ASP A 172 10.81 3.63 6.02
CA ASP A 172 12.17 3.56 6.57
C ASP A 172 12.55 4.83 7.36
N ILE A 173 12.11 6.02 6.93
CA ILE A 173 12.32 7.28 7.66
C ILE A 173 11.55 7.30 8.99
N LEU A 174 10.31 6.82 8.98
CA LEU A 174 9.40 6.90 10.13
C LEU A 174 9.64 5.80 11.16
N THR A 175 9.94 4.59 10.70
CA THR A 175 9.94 3.39 11.56
C THR A 175 11.27 2.64 11.55
N GLY A 176 12.13 2.88 10.55
CA GLY A 176 13.33 2.08 10.33
C GLY A 176 13.01 0.64 9.90
N ARG A 177 14.00 -0.25 10.05
CA ARG A 177 13.83 -1.69 9.81
C ARG A 177 13.56 -2.47 11.11
N PRO A 178 12.88 -3.62 11.04
CA PRO A 178 12.34 -4.26 9.82
C PRO A 178 11.08 -3.55 9.29
N TRP A 179 10.87 -3.62 7.98
CA TRP A 179 9.65 -3.11 7.34
C TRP A 179 8.47 -4.07 7.55
N HIS A 180 7.24 -3.62 7.35
CA HIS A 180 6.02 -4.40 7.62
C HIS A 180 5.91 -5.70 6.83
N LEU A 181 6.49 -5.72 5.62
CA LEU A 181 6.54 -6.88 4.72
C LEU A 181 7.78 -7.77 4.93
N GLU A 182 8.72 -7.31 5.74
CA GLU A 182 10.00 -8.00 5.95
C GLU A 182 9.81 -9.18 6.92
N TYR A 183 10.25 -10.35 6.50
CA TYR A 183 10.40 -11.53 7.34
C TYR A 183 11.87 -11.92 7.46
N ASP A 184 12.21 -12.78 8.43
CA ASP A 184 13.58 -13.15 8.77
C ASP A 184 14.45 -13.47 7.53
N GLY A 185 15.51 -12.69 7.34
CA GLY A 185 16.49 -12.87 6.26
C GLY A 185 16.04 -12.40 4.88
N TRP A 186 14.83 -11.84 4.75
CA TRP A 186 14.29 -11.35 3.48
C TRP A 186 15.15 -10.24 2.89
N PHE A 187 15.47 -9.21 3.68
CA PHE A 187 16.25 -8.07 3.18
C PHE A 187 17.66 -8.50 2.79
N GLU A 188 18.32 -9.33 3.60
CA GLU A 188 19.68 -9.82 3.31
C GLU A 188 19.69 -10.71 2.07
N TRP A 189 18.61 -11.46 1.83
CA TRP A 189 18.43 -12.19 0.59
C TRP A 189 18.27 -11.25 -0.60
N CYS A 190 17.39 -10.24 -0.51
CA CYS A 190 17.19 -9.27 -1.57
C CYS A 190 18.48 -8.50 -1.90
N ALA A 191 19.24 -8.09 -0.88
CA ALA A 191 20.51 -7.40 -1.04
C ALA A 191 21.58 -8.27 -1.73
N ARG A 192 21.69 -9.55 -1.37
CA ARG A 192 22.63 -10.48 -2.05
C ARG A 192 22.23 -10.79 -3.48
N ASN A 193 20.94 -10.69 -3.81
CA ASN A 193 20.39 -11.04 -5.13
C ASN A 193 19.93 -9.82 -5.95
N GLU A 194 20.32 -8.60 -5.55
CA GLU A 194 19.84 -7.36 -6.17
C GLU A 194 20.06 -7.33 -7.67
N ARG A 195 21.23 -7.76 -8.13
CA ARG A 195 21.54 -7.85 -9.56
C ARG A 195 20.55 -8.76 -10.29
N CYS A 196 20.23 -9.92 -9.74
CA CYS A 196 19.26 -10.84 -10.33
C CYS A 196 17.84 -10.25 -10.35
N LEU A 197 17.46 -9.50 -9.30
CA LEU A 197 16.18 -8.79 -9.26
C LEU A 197 16.11 -7.71 -10.35
N LYS A 198 17.16 -6.90 -10.52
CA LYS A 198 17.27 -5.90 -11.60
C LYS A 198 17.18 -6.55 -12.97
N GLU A 199 17.96 -7.59 -13.22
CA GLU A 199 17.98 -8.31 -14.50
C GLU A 199 16.61 -8.89 -14.86
N GLU A 200 15.91 -9.50 -13.90
CA GLU A 200 14.56 -10.05 -14.10
C GLU A 200 13.52 -8.94 -14.30
N PHE A 201 13.58 -7.86 -13.52
CA PHE A 201 12.68 -6.71 -13.68
C PHE A 201 12.85 -6.10 -15.09
N ALA A 202 14.10 -5.81 -15.49
CA ALA A 202 14.42 -5.28 -16.81
C ALA A 202 14.04 -6.23 -17.96
N ARG A 203 14.19 -7.54 -17.76
CA ARG A 203 13.76 -8.55 -18.74
C ARG A 203 12.24 -8.50 -18.94
N ARG A 204 11.46 -8.38 -17.87
CA ARG A 204 9.99 -8.27 -17.96
C ARG A 204 9.54 -6.99 -18.62
N VAL A 205 10.14 -5.86 -18.27
CA VAL A 205 9.89 -4.57 -18.93
C VAL A 205 10.12 -4.67 -20.44
N ARG A 206 11.28 -5.20 -20.87
CA ARG A 206 11.61 -5.35 -22.30
C ARG A 206 10.66 -6.29 -23.06
N LYS A 207 10.13 -7.32 -22.39
CA LYS A 207 9.20 -8.29 -22.99
C LYS A 207 7.73 -7.93 -22.80
N ASN A 208 7.43 -6.79 -22.18
CA ASN A 208 6.08 -6.38 -21.80
C ASN A 208 5.34 -7.47 -20.98
N GLU A 209 6.06 -8.11 -20.06
CA GLU A 209 5.50 -9.10 -19.14
C GLU A 209 4.99 -8.42 -17.86
N PRO A 210 3.98 -8.99 -17.18
CA PRO A 210 3.46 -8.44 -15.94
C PRO A 210 4.53 -8.31 -14.85
N LEU A 211 4.49 -7.16 -14.14
CA LEU A 211 5.37 -6.87 -13.00
C LEU A 211 4.74 -7.27 -11.65
N ASN A 212 3.51 -7.78 -11.66
CA ASN A 212 2.83 -8.24 -10.45
C ASN A 212 3.60 -9.27 -9.61
N PRO A 213 4.56 -10.08 -10.11
CA PRO A 213 5.29 -11.00 -9.22
C PRO A 213 6.30 -10.31 -8.31
N PHE A 214 6.60 -9.02 -8.56
CA PHE A 214 7.43 -8.21 -7.67
C PHE A 214 6.64 -7.63 -6.50
N PHE A 215 5.35 -7.33 -6.68
CA PHE A 215 4.56 -6.55 -5.72
C PHE A 215 3.39 -7.30 -5.07
N GLY A 216 2.81 -8.30 -5.75
CA GLY A 216 1.59 -8.95 -5.28
C GLY A 216 1.82 -10.04 -4.23
N SER A 217 0.93 -10.13 -3.24
CA SER A 217 0.96 -11.10 -2.13
C SER A 217 0.76 -12.56 -2.55
N TRP A 218 0.14 -12.78 -3.72
CA TRP A 218 -0.17 -14.08 -4.30
C TRP A 218 0.98 -14.68 -5.13
N TYR A 219 2.06 -13.92 -5.33
CA TYR A 219 3.16 -14.30 -6.22
C TYR A 219 4.46 -14.48 -5.45
N GLU A 220 5.32 -15.33 -6.00
CA GLU A 220 6.70 -15.48 -5.54
C GLU A 220 7.65 -15.35 -6.73
N LEU A 221 8.72 -14.60 -6.53
CA LEU A 221 9.83 -14.48 -7.46
C LEU A 221 11.09 -15.02 -6.78
N PHE A 222 11.69 -16.05 -7.37
CA PHE A 222 12.84 -16.76 -6.78
C PHE A 222 12.56 -17.32 -5.36
N GLY A 223 11.30 -17.67 -5.08
CA GLY A 223 10.85 -18.14 -3.76
C GLY A 223 10.66 -17.03 -2.71
N MET A 224 10.69 -15.75 -3.12
CA MET A 224 10.47 -14.61 -2.25
C MET A 224 9.28 -13.77 -2.71
N LYS A 225 8.53 -13.22 -1.75
CA LYS A 225 7.45 -12.27 -2.01
C LYS A 225 7.96 -10.83 -1.95
N PHE A 226 7.19 -9.91 -2.51
CA PHE A 226 7.37 -8.45 -2.32
C PHE A 226 8.75 -7.89 -2.71
N THR A 227 9.51 -8.59 -3.55
CA THR A 227 10.88 -8.18 -3.93
C THR A 227 10.95 -6.84 -4.67
N GLY A 228 9.83 -6.38 -5.24
CA GLY A 228 9.67 -5.06 -5.83
C GLY A 228 9.82 -3.92 -4.84
N TYR A 229 9.41 -4.09 -3.59
CA TYR A 229 9.52 -3.08 -2.54
C TYR A 229 10.98 -2.82 -2.16
N TYR A 230 11.79 -3.89 -2.05
CA TYR A 230 13.24 -3.76 -1.89
C TYR A 230 13.86 -3.02 -3.09
N LEU A 231 13.51 -3.43 -4.30
CA LEU A 231 14.10 -2.85 -5.50
C LEU A 231 13.71 -1.38 -5.67
N GLY A 232 12.46 -1.03 -5.37
CA GLY A 232 11.95 0.34 -5.36
C GLY A 232 12.63 1.19 -4.31
N TYR A 233 12.79 0.67 -3.08
CA TYR A 233 13.57 1.36 -2.05
C TYR A 233 14.99 1.66 -2.54
N ARG A 234 15.68 0.68 -3.14
CA ARG A 234 17.03 0.87 -3.68
C ARG A 234 17.06 1.88 -4.82
N PHE A 235 16.03 1.93 -5.65
CA PHE A 235 15.87 2.95 -6.69
C PHE A 235 15.78 4.35 -6.08
N ILE A 236 14.94 4.56 -5.05
CA ILE A 236 14.84 5.86 -4.38
C ILE A 236 16.15 6.24 -3.68
N ARG A 237 16.81 5.28 -3.01
CA ARG A 237 18.13 5.52 -2.39
C ARG A 237 19.19 5.94 -3.41
N TRP A 238 19.15 5.36 -4.62
CA TRP A 238 20.04 5.75 -5.72
C TRP A 238 19.70 7.17 -6.23
N LEU A 239 18.43 7.54 -6.34
CA LEU A 239 18.03 8.90 -6.68
C LEU A 239 18.47 9.93 -5.64
N GLU A 240 18.44 9.58 -4.34
CA GLU A 240 18.90 10.45 -3.24
C GLU A 240 20.39 10.79 -3.31
N GLU A 241 21.19 10.08 -4.11
CA GLU A 241 22.60 10.43 -4.36
C GLU A 241 22.73 11.70 -5.24
N MET A 242 21.66 12.06 -5.97
CA MET A 242 21.66 13.12 -6.98
C MET A 242 20.58 14.19 -6.77
N LEU A 243 19.50 13.85 -6.07
CA LEU A 243 18.31 14.68 -5.92
C LEU A 243 17.90 14.75 -4.45
N SER A 244 17.31 15.87 -4.04
CA SER A 244 16.63 15.97 -2.76
C SER A 244 15.35 15.14 -2.74
N PHE A 245 14.88 14.79 -1.53
CA PHE A 245 13.63 14.04 -1.35
C PHE A 245 12.41 14.70 -2.02
N GLU A 246 12.31 16.03 -1.95
CA GLU A 246 11.23 16.79 -2.59
C GLU A 246 11.34 16.78 -4.13
N GLU A 247 12.55 16.89 -4.68
CA GLU A 247 12.78 16.78 -6.13
C GLU A 247 12.43 15.38 -6.63
N ILE A 248 12.80 14.34 -5.88
CA ILE A 248 12.44 12.95 -6.19
C ILE A 248 10.93 12.81 -6.25
N ALA A 249 10.18 13.31 -5.25
CA ALA A 249 8.73 13.22 -5.21
C ALA A 249 8.06 13.81 -6.46
N LYS A 250 8.61 14.89 -7.01
CA LYS A 250 8.03 15.68 -8.11
C LYS A 250 8.58 15.33 -9.49
N LEU A 251 9.32 14.23 -9.65
CA LEU A 251 9.85 13.84 -10.95
C LEU A 251 8.73 13.58 -11.98
N GLU A 252 8.88 14.16 -13.18
CA GLU A 252 7.98 13.90 -14.30
C GLU A 252 8.06 12.43 -14.75
N LYS A 253 6.93 11.87 -15.20
CA LYS A 253 6.78 10.45 -15.55
C LYS A 253 7.86 9.95 -16.53
N GLU A 254 8.15 10.72 -17.58
CA GLU A 254 9.16 10.38 -18.58
C GLU A 254 10.57 10.35 -17.98
N ARG A 255 10.86 11.26 -17.04
CA ARG A 255 12.15 11.31 -16.35
C ARG A 255 12.29 10.14 -15.39
N VAL A 256 11.23 9.80 -14.64
CA VAL A 256 11.18 8.59 -13.79
C VAL A 256 11.46 7.35 -14.63
N ARG A 257 10.79 7.21 -15.79
CA ARG A 257 11.02 6.07 -16.69
C ARG A 257 12.49 5.95 -17.10
N GLY A 258 13.10 7.04 -17.56
CA GLY A 258 14.51 7.04 -17.97
C GLY A 258 15.44 6.64 -16.82
N MET A 259 15.20 7.19 -15.63
CA MET A 259 15.97 6.90 -14.41
C MET A 259 15.81 5.46 -13.94
N ILE A 260 14.61 4.87 -14.04
CA ILE A 260 14.42 3.44 -13.73
C ILE A 260 15.25 2.58 -14.67
N LEU A 261 15.22 2.86 -15.98
CA LEU A 261 15.99 2.08 -16.96
C LEU A 261 17.50 2.16 -16.69
N GLU A 262 18.01 3.35 -16.40
CA GLU A 262 19.42 3.55 -16.00
C GLU A 262 19.77 2.78 -14.71
N PHE A 263 18.91 2.87 -13.69
CA PHE A 263 19.10 2.14 -12.43
C PHE A 263 19.12 0.62 -12.63
N LEU A 264 18.32 0.09 -13.55
CA LEU A 264 18.26 -1.35 -13.83
C LEU A 264 19.46 -1.87 -14.63
N GLU A 265 20.19 -1.00 -15.34
CA GLU A 265 21.39 -1.36 -16.10
C GLU A 265 22.66 -1.46 -15.23
N GLY A 266 22.72 -0.77 -14.10
CA GLY A 266 23.82 -0.78 -13.14
C GLY A 266 23.74 -1.88 -12.09
#